data_AF-A0AAW8KLR0-F1
#
_entry.id   AF-A0AAW8KLR0-F1
#
_cell.length_a   1.000
_cell.length_b   1.000
_cell.length_c   1.000
_cell.angle_alpha   90.00
_cell.angle_beta   90.00
_cell.angle_gamma   90.00
#
_symmetry.space_group_name_H-M   'P 1'
#
loop_
_entity.id
_entity.type
_entity.pdbx_description
1 polymer ?
#
loop_
_entity_poly.entity_id
_entity_poly.type
_entity_poly.pdbx_seq_one_letter_code
_entity_poly.pdbx_strand_id
1 'polypeptide(L)'
;AVQIESLQKTIFQSDGSGISLEDKLPQEKNQQEEVLDRLLLQQMLGMLEPKERELIYLRFFMEKTQTCVAKKMGMSQVQVSRLEK
;
A
#
# COMPACT_ATOMS: atom_id res chain seq x y z
N ALA A 1 16.04 17.13 -32.87
CA ALA A 1 16.32 17.89 -31.63
C ALA A 1 15.10 17.76 -30.73
N VAL A 2 15.28 17.48 -29.44
CA VAL A 2 14.17 17.45 -28.47
C VAL A 2 13.82 18.90 -28.12
N GLN A 3 12.57 19.31 -28.35
CA GLN A 3 12.08 20.62 -27.91
C GLN A 3 11.78 20.58 -26.42
N ILE A 4 12.39 21.50 -25.67
CA ILE A 4 12.09 21.69 -24.24
C ILE A 4 10.88 22.64 -24.17
N GLU A 5 9.77 22.16 -23.64
CA GLU A 5 8.58 22.96 -23.39
C GLU A 5 8.41 23.26 -21.89
N SER A 6 7.88 24.43 -21.57
CA SER A 6 7.54 24.80 -20.19
C SER A 6 6.29 24.04 -19.73
N LEU A 7 6.33 23.47 -18.53
CA LEU A 7 5.21 22.76 -17.92
C LEU A 7 3.98 23.66 -17.66
N GLN A 8 4.18 24.96 -17.46
CA GLN A 8 3.12 25.96 -17.24
C GLN A 8 2.43 26.39 -18.54
N LYS A 9 2.86 25.86 -19.70
CA LYS A 9 2.26 26.18 -20.99
C LYS A 9 0.81 25.67 -21.03
N THR A 10 -0.13 26.59 -21.19
CA THR A 10 -1.54 26.28 -21.41
C THR A 10 -1.72 25.60 -22.76
N ILE A 11 -2.35 24.43 -22.77
CA ILE A 11 -2.61 23.60 -23.95
C ILE A 11 -4.08 23.50 -24.31
N PHE A 12 -4.97 23.94 -23.41
CA PHE A 12 -6.40 24.01 -23.65
C PHE A 12 -7.00 25.17 -22.85
N GLN A 13 -7.92 25.93 -23.44
CA GLN A 13 -8.54 27.09 -22.80
C GLN A 13 -10.03 27.07 -23.11
N SER A 14 -10.86 26.88 -22.08
CA SER A 14 -12.31 27.07 -22.11
C SER A 14 -12.70 28.09 -21.04
N ASP A 15 -13.82 28.79 -21.25
CA ASP A 15 -14.34 29.96 -20.50
C ASP A 15 -14.35 29.81 -18.96
N GLY A 16 -13.17 29.90 -18.33
CA GLY A 16 -12.98 29.96 -16.88
C GLY A 16 -11.72 29.29 -16.32
N SER A 17 -11.11 28.33 -17.02
CA SER A 17 -9.87 27.67 -16.56
C SER A 17 -9.05 27.11 -17.73
N GLY A 18 -7.78 27.53 -17.83
CA GLY A 18 -6.83 26.95 -18.77
C GLY A 18 -6.18 25.69 -18.19
N ILE A 19 -6.03 24.64 -19.01
CA ILE A 19 -5.31 23.42 -18.64
C ILE A 19 -3.86 23.57 -19.13
N SER A 20 -2.91 23.42 -18.22
CA SER A 20 -1.47 23.47 -18.49
C SER A 20 -0.89 22.09 -18.80
N LEU A 21 0.31 22.03 -19.37
CA LEU A 21 1.01 20.77 -19.64
C LEU A 21 1.24 19.95 -18.35
N GLU A 22 1.51 20.62 -17.23
CA GLU A 22 1.65 20.00 -15.91
C GLU A 22 0.41 19.24 -15.45
N ASP A 23 -0.80 19.69 -15.81
CA ASP A 23 -2.05 19.04 -15.42
C ASP A 23 -2.26 17.69 -16.14
N LYS A 24 -1.53 17.46 -17.24
CA LYS A 24 -1.54 16.19 -17.98
C LYS A 24 -0.43 15.24 -17.59
N LEU A 25 0.48 15.65 -16.70
CA LEU A 25 1.51 14.74 -16.22
C LEU A 25 0.83 13.61 -15.43
N PRO A 26 0.99 12.35 -15.85
CA PRO A 26 0.50 11.23 -15.04
C PRO A 26 1.24 11.26 -13.71
N GLN A 27 0.50 11.26 -12.59
CA GLN A 27 1.11 11.00 -11.29
C GLN A 27 1.62 9.56 -11.31
N GLU A 28 2.92 9.37 -11.06
CA GLU A 28 3.53 8.03 -11.03
C GLU A 28 2.97 7.13 -9.92
N LYS A 29 2.39 7.74 -8.88
CA LYS A 29 1.71 7.04 -7.78
C LYS A 29 0.35 7.66 -7.52
N ASN A 30 -0.68 6.83 -7.56
CA ASN A 30 -2.03 7.23 -7.24
C ASN A 30 -2.18 7.37 -5.71
N GLN A 31 -1.95 8.57 -5.19
CA GLN A 31 -2.02 8.85 -3.74
C GLN A 31 -3.38 8.49 -3.14
N GLN A 32 -4.46 8.58 -3.92
CA GLN A 32 -5.80 8.20 -3.47
C GLN A 32 -5.91 6.69 -3.25
N GLU A 33 -5.30 5.91 -4.14
CA GLU A 33 -5.26 4.44 -4.03
C GLU A 33 -4.47 4.00 -2.79
N GLU A 34 -3.31 4.61 -2.52
CA GLU A 34 -2.53 4.30 -1.30
C GLU A 34 -3.33 4.58 -0.01
N VAL A 35 -4.12 5.66 0.02
CA VAL A 35 -4.97 5.99 1.17
C VAL A 35 -6.10 4.98 1.33
N LEU A 36 -6.74 4.58 0.22
CA LEU A 36 -7.79 3.57 0.22
C LEU A 36 -7.26 2.21 0.68
N ASP A 37 -6.10 1.79 0.17
CA ASP A 37 -5.44 0.54 0.57
C ASP A 37 -5.13 0.52 2.06
N ARG A 38 -4.61 1.62 2.60
CA ARG A 38 -4.31 1.74 4.02
C ARG A 38 -5.57 1.66 4.89
N LEU A 39 -6.65 2.30 4.47
CA LEU A 39 -7.94 2.25 5.18
C LEU A 39 -8.50 0.82 5.21
N LEU A 40 -8.50 0.15 4.06
CA LEU A 40 -8.99 -1.22 3.93
C LEU A 40 -8.13 -2.17 4.78
N LEU A 41 -6.80 -2.05 4.71
CA LEU A 41 -5.89 -2.86 5.51
C LEU A 41 -6.12 -2.68 7.01
N GLN A 42 -6.33 -1.44 7.48
CA GLN A 42 -6.66 -1.19 8.89
C GLN A 42 -7.98 -1.85 9.32
N GLN A 43 -9.01 -1.79 8.47
CA GLN A 43 -10.28 -2.46 8.76
C GLN A 43 -10.11 -3.98 8.86
N MET A 44 -9.42 -4.59 7.88
CA MET A 44 -9.17 -6.04 7.86
C MET A 44 -8.35 -6.48 9.08
N LEU A 45 -7.27 -5.76 9.42
CA LEU A 45 -6.47 -6.04 10.62
C LEU A 45 -7.28 -5.86 11.92
N GLY A 46 -8.24 -4.95 11.93
CA GLY A 46 -9.16 -4.73 13.05
C GLY A 46 -10.12 -5.89 13.30
N MET A 47 -10.50 -6.61 12.25
CA MET A 47 -11.41 -7.78 12.32
C MET A 47 -10.71 -9.08 12.73
N LEU A 48 -9.38 -9.13 12.66
CA LEU A 48 -8.61 -10.31 13.05
C LEU A 48 -8.61 -10.52 14.57
N GLU A 49 -8.63 -11.78 14.97
CA GLU A 49 -8.49 -12.17 16.36
C GLU A 49 -7.08 -11.80 16.90
N PRO A 50 -6.92 -11.58 18.21
CA PRO A 50 -5.64 -11.15 18.79
C PRO A 50 -4.45 -12.02 18.40
N LYS A 51 -4.65 -13.34 18.30
CA LYS A 51 -3.60 -14.30 17.90
C LYS A 51 -3.17 -14.16 16.44
N GLU A 52 -4.10 -13.88 15.54
CA GLU A 52 -3.81 -13.68 14.12
C GLU A 52 -3.08 -12.36 13.91
N ARG A 53 -3.47 -11.33 14.67
CA ARG A 53 -2.77 -10.03 14.67
C ARG A 53 -1.35 -10.15 15.20
N GLU A 54 -1.14 -10.94 16.25
CA GLU A 54 0.20 -11.26 16.77
C GLU A 54 1.04 -12.01 15.73
N LEU A 55 0.45 -12.98 15.01
CA LEU A 55 1.12 -13.69 13.91
C LEU A 55 1.62 -12.70 12.84
N ILE A 56 0.73 -11.82 12.34
CA ILE A 56 1.08 -10.82 11.32
C ILE A 56 2.17 -9.88 11.83
N TYR A 57 2.06 -9.40 13.08
CA TYR A 57 3.08 -8.53 13.67
C TYR A 57 4.45 -9.22 13.70
N LEU A 58 4.52 -10.45 14.19
CA LEU A 58 5.78 -11.19 14.26
C LEU A 58 6.38 -11.49 12.88
N ARG A 59 5.54 -11.74 11.87
CA ARG A 59 5.99 -12.08 10.52
C ARG A 59 6.44 -10.88 9.71
N PHE A 60 5.66 -9.80 9.71
CA PHE A 60 5.88 -8.67 8.81
C PHE A 60 6.62 -7.50 9.47
N PHE A 61 6.45 -7.26 10.78
CA PHE A 61 7.13 -6.17 11.47
C PHE A 61 8.41 -6.61 12.17
N MET A 62 8.46 -7.84 12.68
CA MET A 62 9.63 -8.40 13.37
C MET A 62 10.43 -9.38 12.52
N GLU A 63 10.01 -9.61 11.27
CA GLU A 63 10.66 -10.49 10.28
C GLU A 63 11.01 -11.89 10.81
N LYS A 64 10.21 -12.43 11.74
CA LYS A 64 10.47 -13.76 12.33
C LYS A 64 10.15 -14.84 11.31
N THR A 65 10.96 -15.91 11.28
CA THR A 65 10.65 -17.09 10.47
C THR A 65 9.44 -17.85 11.03
N GLN A 66 8.74 -18.60 10.19
CA GLN A 66 7.59 -19.42 10.64
C GLN A 66 7.93 -20.32 11.82
N THR A 67 9.14 -20.91 11.83
CA THR A 67 9.62 -21.75 12.93
C THR A 67 9.83 -20.95 14.23
N CYS A 68 10.31 -19.71 14.14
CA CYS A 68 10.44 -18.83 15.32
C CYS A 68 9.07 -18.44 15.88
N VAL A 69 8.13 -18.09 14.99
CA VAL A 69 6.75 -17.73 15.38
C VAL A 69 6.02 -18.93 15.99
N ALA A 70 6.15 -20.12 15.40
CA ALA A 70 5.60 -21.36 15.93
C ALA A 70 6.04 -21.63 17.37
N LYS A 71 7.35 -21.51 17.64
CA LYS A 71 7.89 -21.64 19.00
C LYS A 71 7.32 -20.60 19.96
N LYS A 72 7.21 -19.34 19.53
CA LYS A 72 6.72 -18.24 20.37
C LYS A 72 5.22 -18.36 20.69
N MET A 73 4.43 -18.82 19.72
CA MET A 73 2.98 -18.96 19.83
C MET A 73 2.53 -20.32 20.41
N GLY A 74 3.45 -21.23 20.72
CA GLY A 74 3.13 -22.58 21.20
C GLY A 74 2.43 -23.44 20.15
N MET A 75 2.78 -23.25 18.87
CA MET A 75 2.17 -23.91 17.71
C MET A 75 3.21 -24.71 16.93
N SER A 76 2.77 -25.59 16.03
CA SER A 76 3.65 -26.20 15.04
C SER A 76 3.89 -25.25 13.86
N GLN A 77 5.04 -25.39 13.18
CA GLN A 77 5.33 -24.63 11.95
C GLN A 77 4.28 -24.91 10.85
N VAL A 78 3.73 -26.12 10.79
CA VAL A 78 2.65 -26.48 9.84
C VAL A 78 1.37 -25.69 10.13
N GLN A 79 1.00 -25.52 11.41
CA GLN A 79 -0.14 -24.68 11.78
C GLN A 79 0.07 -23.22 11.40
N VAL A 80 1.28 -22.67 11.63
CA VAL A 80 1.62 -21.31 11.19
C VAL A 80 1.52 -21.18 9.67
N SER A 81 2.06 -22.14 8.92
CA SER A 81 1.95 -22.14 7.45
C SER A 81 0.51 -22.21 6.95
N ARG A 82 -0.42 -22.81 7.69
CA ARG A 82 -1.84 -22.83 7.32
C ARG A 82 -2.53 -21.49 7.59
N LEU A 83 -2.11 -20.78 8.64
CA LEU A 83 -2.64 -19.44 8.96
C LEU A 83 -2.13 -18.36 8.01
N GLU A 84 -0.96 -18.56 7.39
CA GLU A 84 -0.38 -17.62 6.41
C GLU A 84 -0.94 -17.77 4.99
N LYS A 85 -1.75 -18.80 4.72
CA LYS A 85 -2.36 -19.07 3.41
C LYS A 85 -3.82 -18.67 3.41
#